data_AF-A0A250B6G7-F1
#
_entry.id   AF-A0A250B6G7-F1
#
_cell.length_a   1.000
_cell.length_b   1.000
_cell.length_c   1.000
_cell.angle_alpha   90.00
_cell.angle_beta   90.00
_cell.angle_gamma   90.00
#
_symmetry.space_group_name_H-M   'P 1'
#
loop_
_entity.id
_entity.type
_entity.pdbx_description
1 polymer ?
#
loop_
_entity_poly.entity_id
_entity_poly.type
_entity_poly.pdbx_seq_one_letter_code
_entity_poly.pdbx_strand_id
1 'polypeptide(L)'
;MNIKNKIEKISPSLNEFVLKTPNKNKKTTIILLESLTRLAYSLYVLKKYSLTNELLDILTEIPFNNDFDSWTWIEYALSLKSRMSREKEELAESSEAIRKIIIATETGNELEISIKHRVFQRMLKGENIFLDGLHEAIDSKDKVMEYNERILYLMEIIKIDEIKKEIEKSNKQGNTEIEKQISACKDIINLIGIEKTMPFK
;
A
#
# COMPACT_ATOMS: atom_id res chain seq x y z
N MET A 1 -15.90 -3.04 -11.48
CA MET A 1 -16.13 -3.97 -10.35
C MET A 1 -16.46 -3.16 -9.10
N ASN A 2 -17.48 -3.53 -8.31
CA ASN A 2 -17.87 -2.75 -7.12
C ASN A 2 -17.20 -3.33 -5.85
N ILE A 3 -16.15 -2.66 -5.35
CA ILE A 3 -15.42 -3.03 -4.13
C ILE A 3 -16.37 -3.21 -2.93
N LYS A 4 -17.45 -2.42 -2.82
CA LYS A 4 -18.39 -2.50 -1.69
C LYS A 4 -19.02 -3.88 -1.54
N ASN A 5 -19.41 -4.51 -2.66
CA ASN A 5 -20.02 -5.84 -2.66
C ASN A 5 -19.01 -6.96 -2.31
N LYS A 6 -17.71 -6.74 -2.55
CA LYS A 6 -16.68 -7.73 -2.19
C LYS A 6 -16.38 -7.71 -0.70
N ILE A 7 -16.36 -6.52 -0.11
CA ILE A 7 -16.12 -6.32 1.33
C ILE A 7 -17.23 -6.95 2.17
N GLU A 8 -18.45 -7.08 1.68
CA GLU A 8 -19.55 -7.76 2.40
C GLU A 8 -19.29 -9.26 2.64
N LYS A 9 -18.33 -9.86 1.93
CA LYS A 9 -18.04 -11.30 1.99
C LYS A 9 -16.77 -11.64 2.77
N ILE A 10 -16.18 -10.66 3.46
CA ILE A 10 -14.98 -10.88 4.27
C ILE A 10 -15.29 -11.67 5.55
N SER A 11 -14.24 -12.25 6.12
CA SER A 11 -14.24 -12.95 7.39
C SER A 11 -14.73 -12.03 8.52
N PRO A 12 -15.40 -12.58 9.56
CA PRO A 12 -15.85 -11.81 10.70
C PRO A 12 -14.72 -11.00 11.37
N SER A 13 -13.51 -11.56 11.40
CA SER A 13 -12.33 -10.91 11.98
C SER A 13 -11.85 -9.71 11.18
N LEU A 14 -11.83 -9.78 9.84
CA LEU A 14 -11.51 -8.62 9.01
C LEU A 14 -12.64 -7.58 9.04
N ASN A 15 -13.89 -8.05 9.09
CA ASN A 15 -15.06 -7.19 9.17
C ASN A 15 -15.05 -6.28 10.41
N GLU A 16 -14.52 -6.76 11.54
CA GLU A 16 -14.38 -5.95 12.76
C GLU A 16 -13.55 -4.68 12.50
N PHE A 17 -12.46 -4.77 11.74
CA PHE A 17 -11.65 -3.61 11.38
C PHE A 17 -12.35 -2.72 10.36
N VAL A 18 -12.93 -3.32 9.32
CA VAL A 18 -13.61 -2.56 8.27
C VAL A 18 -14.81 -1.79 8.81
N LEU A 19 -15.56 -2.34 9.76
CA LEU A 19 -16.69 -1.66 10.40
C LEU A 19 -16.25 -0.46 11.24
N LYS A 20 -15.07 -0.54 11.88
CA LYS A 20 -14.48 0.58 12.64
C LYS A 20 -14.02 1.75 11.77
N THR A 21 -13.84 1.55 10.47
CA THR A 21 -13.56 2.64 9.52
C THR A 21 -14.76 3.59 9.43
N PRO A 22 -14.59 4.91 9.69
CA PRO A 22 -15.68 5.89 9.65
C PRO A 22 -16.40 5.95 8.31
N ASN A 23 -17.69 6.31 8.30
CA ASN A 23 -18.48 6.41 7.07
C ASN A 23 -17.94 7.44 6.08
N LYS A 24 -17.32 8.53 6.56
CA LYS A 24 -16.62 9.51 5.70
C LYS A 24 -15.53 8.83 4.86
N ASN A 25 -14.87 7.81 5.42
CA ASN A 25 -13.79 7.04 4.81
C ASN A 25 -14.34 5.91 3.88
N LYS A 26 -15.65 5.90 3.61
CA LYS A 26 -16.35 4.96 2.71
C LYS A 26 -17.20 5.67 1.63
N LYS A 27 -17.10 7.00 1.56
CA LYS A 27 -17.99 7.86 0.76
C LYS A 27 -17.83 7.61 -0.75
N THR A 28 -16.61 7.63 -1.24
CA THR A 28 -16.27 7.38 -2.65
C THR A 28 -15.44 6.11 -2.79
N THR A 29 -15.36 5.56 -4.01
CA THR A 29 -14.49 4.41 -4.28
C THR A 29 -13.03 4.72 -3.94
N ILE A 30 -12.52 5.88 -4.34
CA ILE A 30 -11.12 6.29 -4.08
C ILE A 30 -10.83 6.32 -2.57
N ILE A 31 -11.67 6.99 -1.78
CA ILE A 31 -11.47 7.10 -0.33
C ILE A 31 -11.56 5.72 0.34
N LEU A 32 -12.44 4.85 -0.15
CA LEU A 32 -12.54 3.48 0.35
C LEU A 32 -11.28 2.66 0.00
N LEU A 33 -10.76 2.78 -1.23
CA LEU A 33 -9.51 2.11 -1.63
C LEU A 33 -8.33 2.58 -0.79
N GLU A 34 -8.19 3.89 -0.59
CA GLU A 34 -7.20 4.46 0.33
C GLU A 34 -7.30 3.82 1.71
N SER A 35 -8.51 3.81 2.27
CA SER A 35 -8.74 3.35 3.64
C SER A 35 -8.40 1.87 3.81
N LEU A 36 -8.83 1.03 2.88
CA LEU A 36 -8.53 -0.40 2.90
C LEU A 36 -7.04 -0.68 2.66
N THR A 37 -6.40 0.09 1.79
CA THR A 37 -4.95 -0.05 1.54
C THR A 37 -4.16 0.32 2.78
N ARG A 38 -4.48 1.45 3.44
CA ARG A 38 -3.90 1.82 4.75
C ARG A 38 -4.14 0.77 5.81
N LEU A 39 -5.33 0.17 5.84
CA LEU A 39 -5.65 -0.95 6.73
C LEU A 39 -4.75 -2.16 6.45
N ALA A 40 -4.57 -2.55 5.19
CA ALA A 40 -3.71 -3.69 4.83
C ALA A 40 -2.27 -3.51 5.32
N TYR A 41 -1.70 -2.32 5.12
CA TYR A 41 -0.36 -1.98 5.62
C TYR A 41 -0.29 -1.97 7.16
N SER A 42 -1.31 -1.44 7.82
CA SER A 42 -1.39 -1.45 9.29
C SER A 42 -1.47 -2.88 9.84
N LEU A 43 -2.25 -3.75 9.20
CA LEU A 43 -2.35 -5.17 9.55
C LEU A 43 -1.01 -5.90 9.31
N TYR A 44 -0.30 -5.56 8.24
CA TYR A 44 1.04 -6.10 7.96
C TYR A 44 2.07 -5.67 9.02
N VAL A 45 2.11 -4.39 9.42
CA VAL A 45 2.94 -3.89 10.52
C VAL A 45 2.67 -4.65 11.83
N LEU A 46 1.40 -4.98 12.08
CA LEU A 46 0.97 -5.78 13.23
C LEU A 46 1.16 -7.30 13.05
N LYS A 47 1.78 -7.74 11.96
CA LYS A 47 2.00 -9.15 11.59
C LYS A 47 0.70 -9.98 11.52
N LYS A 48 -0.43 -9.34 11.21
CA LYS A 48 -1.74 -9.99 11.01
C LYS A 48 -1.88 -10.49 9.58
N TYR A 49 -0.91 -11.30 9.13
CA TYR A 49 -0.74 -11.65 7.71
C TYR A 49 -1.96 -12.32 7.06
N SER A 50 -2.72 -13.14 7.80
CA SER A 50 -3.96 -13.74 7.28
C SER A 50 -4.99 -12.68 6.88
N LEU A 51 -5.22 -11.70 7.77
CA LEU A 51 -6.14 -10.59 7.50
C LEU A 51 -5.61 -9.65 6.41
N THR A 52 -4.29 -9.43 6.37
CA THR A 52 -3.66 -8.68 5.29
C THR A 52 -3.90 -9.35 3.95
N ASN A 53 -3.61 -10.66 3.83
CA ASN A 53 -3.79 -11.41 2.57
C ASN A 53 -5.24 -11.38 2.10
N GLU A 54 -6.20 -11.62 2.99
CA GLU A 54 -7.62 -11.57 2.65
C GLU A 54 -8.02 -10.21 2.06
N LEU A 55 -7.53 -9.11 2.65
CA LEU A 55 -7.81 -7.78 2.15
C LEU A 55 -7.11 -7.49 0.82
N LEU A 56 -5.88 -7.97 0.65
CA LEU A 56 -5.12 -7.83 -0.60
C LEU A 56 -5.75 -8.60 -1.75
N ASP A 57 -6.32 -9.78 -1.51
CA ASP A 57 -7.01 -10.55 -2.55
C ASP A 57 -8.19 -9.76 -3.13
N ILE A 58 -8.95 -9.06 -2.28
CA ILE A 58 -10.05 -8.20 -2.73
C ILE A 58 -9.55 -6.98 -3.51
N LEU A 59 -8.52 -6.30 -3.00
CA LEU A 59 -7.98 -5.07 -3.61
C LEU A 59 -7.33 -5.36 -4.96
N THR A 60 -6.51 -6.41 -5.05
CA THR A 60 -5.67 -6.73 -6.23
C THR A 60 -6.43 -7.41 -7.37
N GLU A 61 -7.70 -7.75 -7.16
CA GLU A 61 -8.64 -8.19 -8.20
C GLU A 61 -9.24 -7.03 -8.99
N ILE A 62 -9.10 -5.78 -8.53
CA ILE A 62 -9.59 -4.61 -9.28
C ILE A 62 -8.69 -4.41 -10.50
N PRO A 63 -9.22 -4.49 -11.74
CA PRO A 63 -8.43 -4.23 -12.93
C PRO A 63 -8.20 -2.73 -13.11
N PHE A 64 -7.08 -2.40 -13.75
CA PHE A 64 -6.83 -1.03 -14.20
C PHE A 64 -7.88 -0.61 -15.25
N ASN A 65 -8.44 0.60 -15.09
CA ASN A 65 -9.52 1.14 -15.91
C ASN A 65 -9.24 2.57 -16.41
N ASN A 66 -7.97 2.94 -16.58
CA ASN A 66 -7.51 4.28 -16.96
C ASN A 66 -7.78 5.39 -15.91
N ASP A 67 -8.09 5.03 -14.67
CA ASP A 67 -8.19 5.95 -13.53
C ASP A 67 -6.97 5.79 -12.61
N PHE A 68 -5.98 6.68 -12.78
CA PHE A 68 -4.74 6.64 -11.98
C PHE A 68 -4.93 7.06 -10.52
N ASP A 69 -5.95 7.85 -10.21
CA ASP A 69 -6.23 8.30 -8.84
C ASP A 69 -6.68 7.12 -7.98
N SER A 70 -7.58 6.28 -8.52
CA SER A 70 -7.96 5.02 -7.88
C SER A 70 -6.83 3.98 -7.96
N TRP A 71 -6.14 3.89 -9.09
CA TRP A 71 -5.13 2.87 -9.34
C TRP A 71 -3.93 2.97 -8.41
N THR A 72 -3.52 4.19 -8.01
CA THR A 72 -2.39 4.40 -7.09
C THR A 72 -2.54 3.56 -5.81
N TRP A 73 -3.74 3.46 -5.25
CA TRP A 73 -4.02 2.63 -4.07
C TRP A 73 -3.93 1.13 -4.37
N ILE A 74 -4.34 0.71 -5.57
CA ILE A 74 -4.20 -0.68 -6.02
C ILE A 74 -2.73 -1.04 -6.26
N GLU A 75 -1.92 -0.12 -6.77
CA GLU A 75 -0.47 -0.32 -6.90
C GLU A 75 0.17 -0.59 -5.55
N TYR A 76 -0.15 0.19 -4.51
CA TYR A 76 0.36 -0.08 -3.16
C TYR A 76 -0.10 -1.44 -2.62
N ALA A 77 -1.34 -1.85 -2.89
CA ALA A 77 -1.83 -3.18 -2.52
C ALA A 77 -1.07 -4.30 -3.28
N LEU A 78 -0.86 -4.14 -4.58
CA LEU A 78 -0.08 -5.07 -5.41
C LEU A 78 1.38 -5.17 -4.92
N SER A 79 1.99 -4.05 -4.55
CA SER A 79 3.36 -4.03 -4.01
C SER A 79 3.45 -4.75 -2.67
N LEU A 80 2.47 -4.56 -1.77
CA LEU A 80 2.44 -5.30 -0.50
C LEU A 80 2.21 -6.80 -0.73
N LYS A 81 1.35 -7.17 -1.70
CA LYS A 81 1.14 -8.57 -2.10
C LYS A 81 2.44 -9.19 -2.59
N SER A 82 3.16 -8.49 -3.48
CA SER A 82 4.47 -8.92 -3.95
C SER A 82 5.47 -9.13 -2.82
N ARG A 83 5.58 -8.17 -1.90
CA ARG A 83 6.44 -8.27 -0.71
C ARG A 83 6.14 -9.53 0.10
N MET A 84 4.87 -9.75 0.46
CA MET A 84 4.46 -10.89 1.27
C MET A 84 4.66 -12.23 0.57
N SER A 85 4.43 -12.31 -0.75
CA SER A 85 4.72 -13.51 -1.53
C SER A 85 6.23 -13.79 -1.58
N ARG A 86 7.09 -12.77 -1.76
CA ARG A 86 8.56 -12.98 -1.70
C ARG A 86 9.03 -13.45 -0.33
N GLU A 87 8.46 -12.92 0.76
CA GLU A 87 8.76 -13.36 2.12
C GLU A 87 8.43 -14.85 2.37
N LYS A 88 7.53 -15.42 1.56
CA LYS A 88 7.17 -16.86 1.55
C LYS A 88 7.84 -17.64 0.42
N GLU A 89 8.73 -17.03 -0.35
CA GLU A 89 9.38 -17.61 -1.54
C GLU A 89 8.41 -17.94 -2.69
N GLU A 90 7.21 -17.35 -2.70
CA GLU A 90 6.18 -17.47 -3.74
C GLU A 90 6.47 -16.50 -4.91
N LEU A 91 7.63 -16.66 -5.56
CA LEU A 91 8.13 -15.70 -6.56
C LEU A 91 7.20 -15.49 -7.75
N ALA A 92 6.48 -16.53 -8.19
CA ALA A 92 5.55 -16.42 -9.32
C ALA A 92 4.40 -15.46 -9.04
N GLU A 93 3.82 -15.54 -7.84
CA GLU A 93 2.73 -14.66 -7.40
C GLU A 93 3.24 -13.23 -7.20
N SER A 94 4.45 -13.10 -6.62
CA SER A 94 5.10 -11.80 -6.51
C SER A 94 5.28 -11.12 -7.86
N SER A 95 5.87 -11.83 -8.83
CA SER A 95 6.08 -11.28 -10.16
C SER A 95 4.76 -10.98 -10.88
N GLU A 96 3.70 -11.78 -10.67
CA GLU A 96 2.39 -11.48 -11.22
C GLU A 96 1.82 -10.16 -10.68
N ALA A 97 1.93 -9.91 -9.37
CA ALA A 97 1.47 -8.67 -8.77
C ALA A 97 2.19 -7.44 -9.34
N ILE A 98 3.52 -7.50 -9.48
CA ILE A 98 4.30 -6.39 -10.05
C ILE A 98 4.04 -6.21 -11.55
N ARG A 99 3.86 -7.29 -12.31
CA ARG A 99 3.51 -7.20 -13.74
C ARG A 99 2.22 -6.41 -13.97
N LYS A 100 1.21 -6.53 -13.10
CA LYS A 100 -0.03 -5.74 -13.19
C LYS A 100 0.24 -4.23 -13.11
N ILE A 101 1.19 -3.81 -12.25
CA ILE A 101 1.62 -2.41 -12.14
C ILE A 101 2.30 -1.96 -13.44
N ILE A 102 3.24 -2.76 -13.95
CA ILE A 102 4.01 -2.44 -15.16
C ILE A 102 3.09 -2.31 -16.38
N ILE A 103 2.19 -3.28 -16.59
CA ILE A 103 1.25 -3.27 -17.73
C ILE A 103 0.38 -2.01 -17.75
N ALA A 104 -0.04 -1.49 -16.58
CA ALA A 104 -0.81 -0.24 -16.53
C ALA A 104 -0.05 0.95 -17.13
N THR A 105 1.30 0.95 -17.03
CA THR A 105 2.15 1.99 -17.63
C THR A 105 2.29 1.89 -19.15
N GLU A 106 1.98 0.71 -19.72
CA GLU A 106 2.07 0.39 -21.15
C GLU A 106 0.75 0.62 -21.90
N THR A 107 -0.29 1.08 -21.21
CA THR A 107 -1.60 1.38 -21.82
C THR A 107 -1.64 2.78 -22.45
N GLY A 108 -2.41 2.94 -23.52
CA GLY A 108 -2.65 4.23 -24.18
C GLY A 108 -1.90 4.38 -25.51
N ASN A 109 -1.84 5.61 -26.03
CA ASN A 109 -1.06 5.93 -27.23
C ASN A 109 0.45 6.11 -26.90
N GLU A 110 1.30 6.17 -27.93
CA GLU A 110 2.76 6.28 -27.76
C GLU A 110 3.19 7.46 -26.88
N LEU A 111 2.53 8.62 -27.02
CA LEU A 111 2.82 9.80 -26.22
C LEU A 111 2.47 9.57 -24.75
N GLU A 112 1.28 9.03 -24.47
CA GLU A 112 0.82 8.67 -23.13
C GLU A 112 1.77 7.67 -22.46
N ILE A 113 2.15 6.61 -23.17
CA ILE A 113 3.11 5.61 -22.70
C ILE A 113 4.47 6.27 -22.39
N SER A 114 4.96 7.15 -23.27
CA SER A 114 6.24 7.85 -23.03
C SER A 114 6.23 8.75 -21.79
N ILE A 115 5.08 9.34 -21.46
CA ILE A 115 4.90 10.18 -20.28
C ILE A 115 4.84 9.30 -19.04
N LYS A 116 4.03 8.24 -19.05
CA LYS A 116 3.91 7.26 -17.96
C LYS A 116 5.26 6.65 -17.62
N HIS A 117 6.03 6.22 -18.62
CA HIS A 117 7.39 5.71 -18.41
C HIS A 117 8.30 6.73 -17.74
N ARG A 118 8.27 8.00 -18.15
CA ARG A 118 9.09 9.05 -17.50
C ARG A 118 8.70 9.25 -16.03
N VAL A 119 7.40 9.29 -15.73
CA VAL A 119 6.91 9.39 -14.34
C VAL A 119 7.34 8.17 -13.52
N PHE A 120 7.18 6.97 -14.07
CA PHE A 120 7.57 5.71 -13.44
C PHE A 120 9.07 5.66 -13.12
N GLN A 121 9.93 6.10 -14.04
CA GLN A 121 11.38 6.15 -13.81
C GLN A 121 11.77 7.16 -12.72
N ARG A 122 11.11 8.32 -12.64
CA ARG A 122 11.33 9.31 -11.57
C ARG A 122 10.92 8.76 -10.21
N MET A 123 9.78 8.07 -10.14
CA MET A 123 9.34 7.35 -8.94
C MET A 123 10.39 6.31 -8.51
N LEU A 124 10.93 5.49 -9.43
CA LEU A 124 11.97 4.51 -9.08
C LEU A 124 13.27 5.14 -8.55
N LYS A 125 13.57 6.38 -8.95
CA LYS A 125 14.68 7.16 -8.39
C LYS A 125 14.36 7.76 -7.01
N GLY A 126 13.13 7.63 -6.53
CA GLY A 126 12.67 8.20 -5.26
C GLY A 126 12.37 9.69 -5.34
N GLU A 127 12.25 10.27 -6.54
CA GLU A 127 12.02 11.73 -6.72
C GLU A 127 10.66 12.20 -6.17
N ASN A 128 9.73 11.27 -5.94
CA ASN A 128 8.40 11.55 -5.40
C ASN A 128 8.27 11.21 -3.90
N ILE A 129 9.37 10.85 -3.23
CA ILE A 129 9.35 10.62 -1.78
C ILE A 129 9.43 11.98 -1.09
N PHE A 130 8.30 12.43 -0.54
CA PHE A 130 8.21 13.66 0.23
C PHE A 130 8.17 13.34 1.72
N LEU A 131 9.13 13.87 2.49
CA LEU A 131 9.27 13.59 3.93
C LEU A 131 8.93 14.78 4.82
N ASP A 132 8.56 15.92 4.26
CA ASP A 132 8.30 17.15 5.02
C ASP A 132 7.18 16.96 6.05
N GLY A 133 6.09 16.30 5.67
CA GLY A 133 5.00 15.97 6.60
C GLY A 133 5.44 15.02 7.72
N LEU A 134 6.30 14.04 7.41
CA LEU A 134 6.87 13.16 8.43
C LEU A 134 7.78 13.93 9.40
N HIS A 135 8.63 14.82 8.89
CA HIS A 135 9.48 15.65 9.73
C HIS A 135 8.65 16.59 10.62
N GLU A 136 7.65 17.26 10.06
CA GLU A 136 6.73 18.12 10.82
C GLU A 136 6.02 17.35 11.94
N ALA A 137 5.54 16.14 11.66
CA ALA A 137 4.89 15.29 12.65
C ALA A 137 5.84 14.88 13.78
N ILE A 138 7.10 14.58 13.46
CA ILE A 138 8.14 14.24 14.44
C ILE A 138 8.47 15.46 15.31
N ASP A 139 8.68 16.61 14.70
CA ASP A 139 9.06 17.86 15.37
C ASP A 139 7.94 18.37 16.30
N SER A 140 6.69 18.30 15.84
CA SER A 140 5.50 18.63 16.63
C SER A 140 5.14 17.57 17.67
N LYS A 141 5.79 16.39 17.63
CA LYS A 141 5.50 15.21 18.46
C LYS A 141 4.07 14.69 18.31
N ASP A 142 3.40 14.97 17.19
CA ASP A 142 2.08 14.43 16.89
C ASP A 142 2.22 12.97 16.43
N LYS A 143 2.00 12.04 17.36
CA LYS A 143 2.11 10.59 17.10
C LYS A 143 1.04 10.06 16.14
N VAL A 144 -0.13 10.70 16.06
CA VAL A 144 -1.15 10.29 15.11
C VAL A 144 -0.72 10.68 13.69
N MET A 145 -0.27 11.92 13.52
CA MET A 145 0.25 12.41 12.24
C MET A 145 1.49 11.61 11.83
N GLU A 146 2.42 11.37 12.76
CA GLU A 146 3.67 10.64 12.48
C GLU A 146 3.36 9.24 11.95
N TYR A 147 2.43 8.52 12.57
CA TYR A 147 2.03 7.20 12.07
C TYR A 147 1.46 7.27 10.64
N ASN A 148 0.56 8.22 10.40
CA ASN A 148 -0.12 8.32 9.10
C ASN A 148 0.87 8.65 7.97
N GLU A 149 1.85 9.51 8.25
CA GLU A 149 2.95 9.84 7.34
C GLU A 149 3.91 8.67 7.15
N ARG A 150 4.27 7.95 8.22
CA ARG A 150 5.11 6.74 8.10
C ARG A 150 4.44 5.64 7.30
N ILE A 151 3.12 5.45 7.41
CA ILE A 151 2.39 4.47 6.59
C ILE A 151 2.43 4.85 5.11
N LEU A 152 2.27 6.14 4.76
CA LEU A 152 2.42 6.60 3.38
C LEU A 152 3.84 6.37 2.88
N TYR A 153 4.84 6.73 3.70
CA TYR A 153 6.23 6.52 3.35
C TYR A 153 6.53 5.03 3.14
N LEU A 154 6.02 4.16 4.01
CA LEU A 154 6.16 2.71 3.93
C LEU A 154 5.57 2.14 2.63
N MET A 155 4.40 2.64 2.20
CA MET A 155 3.78 2.28 0.92
C MET A 155 4.69 2.61 -0.27
N GLU A 156 5.26 3.80 -0.29
CA GLU A 156 6.14 4.26 -1.38
C GLU A 156 7.43 3.43 -1.45
N ILE A 157 8.11 3.23 -0.31
CA ILE A 157 9.37 2.48 -0.30
C ILE A 157 9.16 0.98 -0.60
N ILE A 158 8.06 0.36 -0.16
CA ILE A 158 7.72 -1.02 -0.54
C ILE A 158 7.46 -1.10 -2.05
N LYS A 159 6.69 -0.16 -2.61
CA LYS A 159 6.43 -0.12 -4.05
C LYS A 159 7.72 -0.02 -4.87
N ILE A 160 8.60 0.90 -4.52
CA ILE A 160 9.89 1.09 -5.21
C ILE A 160 10.77 -0.15 -5.08
N ASP A 161 10.88 -0.72 -3.87
CA ASP A 161 11.71 -1.89 -3.58
C ASP A 161 11.27 -3.10 -4.41
N GLU A 162 9.97 -3.41 -4.42
CA GLU A 162 9.46 -4.60 -5.09
C GLU A 162 9.49 -4.48 -6.61
N ILE A 163 9.25 -3.29 -7.16
CA ILE A 163 9.39 -3.05 -8.61
C ILE A 163 10.87 -3.18 -9.02
N LYS A 164 11.81 -2.60 -8.27
CA LYS A 164 13.24 -2.72 -8.58
C LYS A 164 13.70 -4.18 -8.56
N LYS A 165 13.29 -4.95 -7.55
CA LYS A 165 13.61 -6.38 -7.47
C LYS A 165 13.10 -7.16 -8.68
N GLU A 166 11.90 -6.84 -9.16
CA GLU A 166 11.35 -7.47 -10.36
C GLU A 166 12.16 -7.12 -11.61
N ILE A 167 12.45 -5.83 -11.83
CA ILE A 167 13.21 -5.35 -13.00
C ILE A 167 14.64 -5.91 -13.01
N GLU A 168 15.30 -5.90 -11.85
CA GLU A 168 16.68 -6.37 -11.68
C GLU A 168 16.79 -7.90 -11.53
N LYS A 169 15.64 -8.61 -11.46
CA LYS A 169 15.56 -10.04 -11.15
C LYS A 169 16.32 -10.40 -9.87
N SER A 170 16.26 -9.52 -8.87
CA SER A 170 16.94 -9.66 -7.60
C SER A 170 16.07 -10.39 -6.58
N ASN A 171 16.61 -11.43 -5.96
CA ASN A 171 15.99 -12.15 -4.85
C ASN A 171 16.53 -11.70 -3.49
N LYS A 172 17.20 -10.55 -3.41
CA LYS A 172 17.74 -10.04 -2.15
C LYS A 172 16.59 -9.79 -1.17
N GLN A 173 16.65 -10.44 -0.03
CA GLN A 173 15.68 -10.22 1.04
C GLN A 173 16.05 -8.97 1.85
N GLY A 174 15.01 -8.26 2.30
CA GLY A 174 15.16 -7.19 3.27
C GLY A 174 15.54 -5.84 2.66
N ASN A 175 14.99 -4.80 3.26
CA ASN A 175 15.34 -3.41 3.01
C ASN A 175 15.36 -2.75 4.40
N THR A 176 16.53 -2.29 4.84
CA THR A 176 16.74 -1.83 6.22
C THR A 176 15.87 -0.63 6.56
N GLU A 177 15.52 0.20 5.57
CA GLU A 177 14.61 1.32 5.79
C GLU A 177 13.16 0.82 5.97
N ILE A 178 12.71 -0.18 5.21
CA ILE A 178 11.39 -0.81 5.39
C ILE A 178 11.24 -1.36 6.81
N GLU A 179 12.22 -2.13 7.30
CA GLU A 179 12.18 -2.70 8.65
C GLU A 179 12.15 -1.63 9.74
N LYS A 180 12.93 -0.55 9.56
CA LYS A 180 12.94 0.60 10.46
C LYS A 180 11.58 1.29 10.52
N GLN A 181 10.93 1.50 9.37
CA GLN A 181 9.59 2.11 9.33
C GLN A 181 8.53 1.20 9.94
N ILE A 182 8.59 -0.12 9.69
CA ILE A 182 7.69 -1.10 10.34
C ILE A 182 7.85 -1.05 11.87
N SER A 183 9.08 -1.03 12.38
CA SER A 183 9.35 -0.93 13.82
C SER A 183 8.79 0.36 14.40
N ALA A 184 9.06 1.51 13.76
CA ALA A 184 8.57 2.80 14.23
C ALA A 184 7.03 2.88 14.23
N CYS A 185 6.36 2.39 13.19
CA CYS A 185 4.90 2.30 13.15
C CYS A 185 4.34 1.42 14.27
N LYS A 186 5.00 0.28 14.54
CA LYS A 186 4.58 -0.63 15.62
C LYS A 186 4.74 0.03 16.99
N ASP A 187 5.84 0.73 17.23
CA ASP A 187 6.08 1.45 18.49
C ASP A 187 5.04 2.54 18.72
N ILE A 188 4.66 3.27 17.66
CA ILE A 188 3.59 4.28 17.74
C ILE A 188 2.25 3.60 18.03
N ILE A 189 1.88 2.52 17.34
CA ILE A 189 0.63 1.79 17.63
C ILE A 189 0.59 1.33 19.10
N ASN A 190 1.70 0.81 19.63
CA ASN A 190 1.77 0.40 21.04
C ASN A 190 1.57 1.57 22.01
N LEU A 191 1.95 2.78 21.61
CA LEU A 191 1.83 3.99 22.42
C LEU A 191 0.41 4.58 22.39
N ILE A 192 -0.19 4.71 21.21
CA ILE A 192 -1.45 5.48 21.04
C ILE A 192 -2.68 4.64 20.70
N GLY A 193 -2.50 3.35 20.35
CA GLY A 193 -3.58 2.50 19.86
C GLY A 193 -3.86 2.70 18.36
N ILE A 194 -4.11 1.60 17.64
CA ILE A 194 -4.38 1.62 16.20
C ILE A 194 -5.69 2.37 15.87
N GLU A 195 -6.66 2.39 16.79
CA GLU A 195 -7.92 3.09 16.62
C GLU A 195 -7.79 4.62 16.53
N LYS A 196 -6.62 5.17 16.89
CA LYS A 196 -6.31 6.60 16.76
C LYS A 196 -5.71 6.97 15.40
N THR A 197 -5.40 5.99 14.56
CA THR A 197 -4.71 6.19 13.28
C THR A 197 -5.64 6.02 12.08
N MET A 198 -5.20 6.42 10.89
CA MET A 198 -5.93 6.11 9.66
C MET A 198 -5.88 4.61 9.37
N PRO A 199 -7.00 3.99 8.94
CA PRO A 199 -8.24 4.64 8.48
C PRO A 199 -9.33 4.81 9.55
N PHE A 200 -9.04 4.60 10.84
CA PHE A 200 -10.04 4.61 11.93
C PHE A 200 -10.45 6.01 12.40
N LYS A 201 -9.66 7.04 12.06
CA LYS A 201 -9.88 8.43 12.48
C LYS A 201 -10.38 9.35 11.36
#